data_AF-A0A7G6X1T6-F1
#
_entry.id   AF-A0A7G6X1T6-F1
#
_cell.length_a   1.000
_cell.length_b   1.000
_cell.length_c   1.000
_cell.angle_alpha   90.00
_cell.angle_beta   90.00
_cell.angle_gamma   90.00
#
_symmetry.space_group_name_H-M   'P 1'
#
loop_
_entity.id
_entity.type
_entity.pdbx_description
1 polymer ?
#
loop_
_entity_poly.entity_id
_entity_poly.type
_entity_poly.pdbx_seq_one_letter_code
_entity_poly.pdbx_strand_id
1 'polypeptide(L)'
;MKLAEMSVGDVDAVQELIESDPGYTERITGYPPGSADARSLLVMRPESVAEDAKVVLGVWDGDQLVAVVDLLRGYPNGHTGFIGLLQVHGGRQGKRIGHAAYELVEKYVAGNWREIRVLRLAVVDTNAERAAGFWARQGFEATGEAKPYRYDKVESVARLYEKRLLWGHPELVVKGSGIEGHGLFAAGSIAKGSVVSQLAGRRVTTAELTELLKNPPVDTITVDDDEHVVLPAEPRPVIAYGNHSCDPNLWWADAVTLEARRDIAVGEEVTSDYGTSTGVPYELECGCGSSLCRGVVTGDDWRRPELQERYGDHWIPALLKRQQHS
;
A
#
# COMPACT_ATOMS: atom_id res chain seq x y z
N MET A 1 6.83 18.36 13.99
CA MET A 1 5.45 18.25 13.49
C MET A 1 4.69 17.19 14.27
N LYS A 2 3.42 17.44 14.60
CA LYS A 2 2.52 16.50 15.30
C LYS A 2 1.23 16.33 14.49
N LEU A 3 0.72 15.11 14.43
CA LEU A 3 -0.56 14.79 13.81
C LEU A 3 -1.66 14.81 14.88
N ALA A 4 -2.83 15.37 14.55
CA ALA A 4 -4.03 15.32 15.39
C ALA A 4 -5.28 15.18 14.52
N GLU A 5 -6.31 14.50 15.01
CA GLU A 5 -7.64 14.53 14.41
C GLU A 5 -8.30 15.88 14.67
N MET A 6 -8.91 16.45 13.63
CA MET A 6 -9.56 17.75 13.66
C MET A 6 -11.06 17.60 13.89
N SER A 7 -11.62 18.56 14.60
CA SER A 7 -13.03 18.69 14.90
C SER A 7 -13.58 20.00 14.36
N VAL A 8 -14.90 20.21 14.49
CA VAL A 8 -15.53 21.50 14.20
C VAL A 8 -14.98 22.64 15.07
N GLY A 9 -14.38 22.32 16.23
CA GLY A 9 -13.70 23.30 17.07
C GLY A 9 -12.43 23.88 16.46
N ASP A 10 -11.84 23.21 15.46
CA ASP A 10 -10.59 23.61 14.80
C ASP A 10 -10.83 24.41 13.51
N VAL A 11 -12.09 24.79 13.25
CA VAL A 11 -12.52 25.41 11.98
C VAL A 11 -11.72 26.65 11.62
N ASP A 12 -11.36 27.50 12.60
CA ASP A 12 -10.64 28.73 12.34
C ASP A 12 -9.21 28.46 11.84
N ALA A 13 -8.51 27.50 12.45
CA ALA A 13 -7.16 27.12 12.03
C ALA A 13 -7.16 26.46 10.63
N VAL A 14 -8.18 25.64 10.36
CA VAL A 14 -8.37 25.02 9.03
C VAL A 14 -8.69 26.10 7.99
N GLN A 15 -9.53 27.08 8.33
CA GLN A 15 -9.90 28.18 7.43
C GLN A 15 -8.69 29.05 7.09
N GLU A 16 -7.89 29.44 8.08
CA GLU A 16 -6.64 30.17 7.87
C GLU A 16 -5.70 29.41 6.91
N LEU A 17 -5.56 28.09 7.09
CA LEU A 17 -4.73 27.27 6.22
C LEU A 17 -5.25 27.24 4.79
N ILE A 18 -6.56 27.06 4.58
CA ILE A 18 -7.16 27.04 3.24
C ILE A 18 -6.95 28.40 2.55
N GLU A 19 -7.20 29.49 3.27
CA GLU A 19 -7.02 30.87 2.78
C GLU A 19 -5.56 31.23 2.50
N SER A 20 -4.61 30.55 3.12
CA SER A 20 -3.18 30.75 2.88
C SER A 20 -2.70 30.28 1.48
N ASP A 21 -3.46 29.43 0.79
CA ASP A 21 -3.20 28.99 -0.59
C ASP A 21 -4.50 29.07 -1.42
N PRO A 22 -4.97 30.28 -1.76
CA PRO A 22 -6.23 30.45 -2.49
C PRO A 22 -6.16 29.84 -3.90
N GLY A 23 -4.95 29.73 -4.46
CA GLY A 23 -4.74 29.17 -5.79
C GLY A 23 -5.18 27.71 -5.89
N TYR A 24 -5.11 26.92 -4.82
CA TYR A 24 -5.68 25.57 -4.83
C TYR A 24 -7.19 25.60 -5.07
N THR A 25 -7.94 26.35 -4.25
CA THR A 25 -9.39 26.44 -4.37
C THR A 25 -9.81 27.02 -5.70
N GLU A 26 -9.11 28.04 -6.21
CA GLU A 26 -9.38 28.63 -7.52
C GLU A 26 -9.23 27.62 -8.66
N ARG A 27 -8.19 26.76 -8.63
CA ARG A 27 -8.00 25.73 -9.66
C ARG A 27 -9.10 24.68 -9.64
N ILE A 28 -9.61 24.33 -8.46
CA ILE A 28 -10.55 23.22 -8.29
C ILE A 28 -12.02 23.65 -8.38
N THR A 29 -12.32 24.90 -8.03
CA THR A 29 -13.70 25.43 -7.94
C THR A 29 -13.97 26.60 -8.87
N GLY A 30 -12.93 27.31 -9.34
CA GLY A 30 -13.07 28.56 -10.09
C GLY A 30 -13.30 29.79 -9.21
N TYR A 31 -13.29 29.63 -7.89
CA TYR A 31 -13.51 30.69 -6.90
C TYR A 31 -12.38 30.73 -5.86
N PRO A 32 -12.10 31.90 -5.26
CA PRO A 32 -11.26 31.95 -4.07
C PRO A 32 -11.93 31.21 -2.89
N PRO A 33 -11.17 30.85 -1.84
CA PRO A 33 -11.72 30.25 -0.63
C PRO A 33 -12.92 31.02 -0.07
N GLY A 34 -14.00 30.29 0.22
CA GLY A 34 -15.18 30.80 0.90
C GLY A 34 -15.07 30.65 2.42
N SER A 35 -15.83 31.46 3.17
CA SER A 35 -15.84 31.46 4.64
C SER A 35 -16.39 30.17 5.28
N ALA A 36 -16.95 29.27 4.47
CA ALA A 36 -17.52 28.00 4.94
C ALA A 36 -16.70 26.78 4.46
N ASP A 37 -15.57 26.98 3.78
CA ASP A 37 -14.79 25.90 3.18
C ASP A 37 -14.20 24.97 4.24
N ALA A 38 -13.65 25.52 5.33
CA ALA A 38 -13.13 24.70 6.43
C ALA A 38 -14.22 23.86 7.09
N ARG A 39 -15.38 24.45 7.37
CA ARG A 39 -16.51 23.73 7.94
C ARG A 39 -16.97 22.62 7.00
N SER A 40 -17.04 22.90 5.71
CA SER A 40 -17.41 21.92 4.69
C SER A 40 -16.39 20.79 4.63
N LEU A 41 -15.09 21.08 4.64
CA LEU A 41 -14.02 20.08 4.68
C LEU A 41 -14.16 19.16 5.90
N LEU A 42 -14.50 19.70 7.07
CA LEU A 42 -14.62 18.96 8.32
C LEU A 42 -15.85 18.03 8.35
N VAL A 43 -16.95 18.37 7.68
CA VAL A 43 -18.22 17.61 7.79
C VAL A 43 -18.68 16.91 6.52
N MET A 44 -18.30 17.40 5.33
CA MET A 44 -18.80 16.85 4.07
C MET A 44 -18.12 15.54 3.74
N ARG A 45 -18.94 14.55 3.36
CA ARG A 45 -18.56 13.23 2.86
C ARG A 45 -19.61 12.74 1.86
N PRO A 46 -19.30 11.75 1.02
CA PRO A 46 -20.32 11.03 0.28
C PRO A 46 -21.39 10.46 1.23
N GLU A 47 -22.66 10.46 0.80
CA GLU A 47 -23.77 9.97 1.62
C GLU A 47 -23.57 8.50 2.04
N SER A 48 -23.01 7.68 1.15
CA SER A 48 -22.73 6.27 1.37
C SER A 48 -21.66 5.98 2.42
N VAL A 49 -20.95 6.99 2.93
CA VAL A 49 -19.66 6.78 3.62
C VAL A 49 -19.71 6.61 5.15
N ALA A 50 -20.80 6.60 5.91
CA ALA A 50 -20.72 6.62 7.40
C ALA A 50 -19.87 7.79 8.01
N GLU A 51 -20.28 8.26 9.18
CA GLU A 51 -19.70 9.48 9.76
C GLU A 51 -18.31 9.24 10.38
N ASP A 52 -18.17 8.14 11.09
CA ASP A 52 -16.93 7.69 11.74
C ASP A 52 -15.86 7.18 10.75
N ALA A 53 -16.21 7.03 9.48
CA ALA A 53 -15.25 6.70 8.43
C ALA A 53 -14.57 7.93 7.84
N LYS A 54 -15.08 9.14 8.09
CA LYS A 54 -14.40 10.38 7.70
C LYS A 54 -13.50 10.85 8.83
N VAL A 55 -12.24 11.12 8.51
CA VAL A 55 -11.28 11.72 9.43
C VAL A 55 -10.57 12.86 8.73
N VAL A 56 -10.53 14.02 9.38
CA VAL A 56 -9.67 15.13 8.96
C VAL A 56 -8.50 15.20 9.91
N LEU A 57 -7.28 15.17 9.38
CA LEU A 57 -6.04 15.23 10.14
C LEU A 57 -5.37 16.59 9.96
N GLY A 58 -4.97 17.20 11.06
CA GLY A 58 -4.13 18.39 11.09
C GLY A 58 -2.68 18.04 11.42
N VAL A 59 -1.74 18.63 10.68
CA VAL A 59 -0.31 18.56 10.97
C VAL A 59 0.16 19.89 11.53
N TRP A 60 0.62 19.87 12.77
CA TRP A 60 0.99 21.05 13.54
C TRP A 60 2.50 21.18 13.67
N ASP A 61 3.04 22.39 13.49
CA ASP A 61 4.42 22.76 13.79
C ASP A 61 4.45 23.87 14.84
N GLY A 62 4.63 23.50 16.11
CA GLY A 62 4.30 24.37 17.22
C GLY A 62 2.78 24.58 17.28
N ASP A 63 2.36 25.84 17.37
CA ASP A 63 0.95 26.24 17.42
C ASP A 63 0.36 26.53 16.03
N GLN A 64 1.16 26.39 14.96
CA GLN A 64 0.70 26.64 13.59
C GLN A 64 0.26 25.34 12.91
N LEU A 65 -0.94 25.34 12.33
CA LEU A 65 -1.38 24.30 11.41
C LEU A 65 -0.63 24.46 10.07
N VAL A 66 0.19 23.47 9.70
CA VAL A 66 1.02 23.53 8.49
C VAL A 66 0.53 22.63 7.36
N ALA A 67 -0.31 21.64 7.63
CA ALA A 67 -1.04 20.87 6.63
C ALA A 67 -2.37 20.35 7.18
N VAL A 68 -3.34 20.15 6.29
CA VAL A 68 -4.60 19.44 6.57
C VAL A 68 -4.78 18.31 5.57
N VAL A 69 -5.30 17.18 6.03
CA VAL A 69 -5.56 15.98 5.21
C VAL A 69 -6.97 15.48 5.47
N ASP A 70 -7.76 15.31 4.41
CA ASP A 70 -9.08 14.66 4.47
C ASP A 70 -8.96 13.21 4.04
N LEU A 71 -9.44 12.30 4.88
CA LEU A 71 -9.39 10.85 4.68
C LEU A 71 -10.77 10.22 4.83
N LEU A 72 -11.07 9.26 3.96
CA LEU A 72 -12.23 8.38 4.06
C LEU A 72 -11.77 6.92 4.20
N ARG A 73 -12.16 6.27 5.28
CA ARG A 73 -11.91 4.85 5.52
C ARG A 73 -12.92 3.99 4.76
N GLY A 74 -12.45 2.93 4.10
CA GLY A 74 -13.33 1.96 3.45
C GLY A 74 -14.04 2.49 2.19
N TYR A 75 -13.46 3.47 1.50
CA TYR A 75 -14.02 4.05 0.28
C TYR A 75 -13.03 3.94 -0.89
N PRO A 76 -13.43 3.43 -2.08
CA PRO A 76 -14.80 3.03 -2.44
C PRO A 76 -15.19 1.61 -1.96
N ASN A 77 -14.30 0.92 -1.24
CA ASN A 77 -14.52 -0.43 -0.73
C ASN A 77 -13.80 -0.61 0.61
N GLY A 78 -14.15 -1.65 1.37
CA GLY A 78 -13.70 -1.86 2.76
C GLY A 78 -12.19 -2.03 2.99
N HIS A 79 -11.36 -2.02 1.95
CA HIS A 79 -9.90 -2.17 2.05
C HIS A 79 -9.12 -0.97 1.50
N THR A 80 -9.82 0.10 1.08
CA THR A 80 -9.24 1.30 0.50
C THR A 80 -9.45 2.51 1.41
N GLY A 81 -8.37 3.23 1.71
CA GLY A 81 -8.42 4.55 2.32
C GLY A 81 -8.34 5.61 1.23
N PHE A 82 -9.29 6.54 1.19
CA PHE A 82 -9.32 7.59 0.17
C PHE A 82 -8.79 8.91 0.73
N ILE A 83 -7.83 9.53 0.05
CA ILE A 83 -7.34 10.87 0.36
C ILE A 83 -8.15 11.88 -0.46
N GLY A 84 -9.06 12.59 0.20
CA GLY A 84 -9.90 13.62 -0.41
C GLY A 84 -9.14 14.92 -0.64
N LEU A 85 -8.29 15.29 0.32
CA LEU A 85 -7.47 16.49 0.28
C LEU A 85 -6.15 16.24 1.01
N LEU A 86 -5.06 16.80 0.48
CA LEU A 86 -3.86 17.11 1.26
C LEU A 86 -3.45 18.52 0.85
N GLN A 87 -3.61 19.47 1.76
CA GLN A 87 -3.24 20.87 1.54
C GLN A 87 -2.18 21.30 2.54
N VAL A 88 -1.16 21.99 2.05
CA VAL A 88 -0.07 22.55 2.86
C VAL A 88 -0.25 24.05 2.89
N HIS A 89 -0.10 24.64 4.08
CA HIS A 89 -0.15 26.09 4.29
C HIS A 89 0.77 26.81 3.28
N GLY A 90 0.27 27.85 2.60
CA GLY A 90 0.94 28.51 1.47
C GLY A 90 2.38 28.97 1.78
N GLY A 91 2.58 29.63 2.92
CA GLY A 91 3.91 30.06 3.39
C GLY A 91 4.89 28.93 3.80
N ARG A 92 4.44 27.68 3.77
CA ARG A 92 5.20 26.48 4.18
C ARG A 92 5.44 25.50 3.03
N GLN A 93 4.95 25.80 1.82
CA GLN A 93 5.18 24.99 0.63
C GLN A 93 6.68 24.96 0.24
N GLY A 94 7.09 23.91 -0.48
CA GLY A 94 8.49 23.73 -0.92
C GLY A 94 9.48 23.31 0.19
N LYS A 95 9.02 23.16 1.44
CA LYS A 95 9.87 22.81 2.61
C LYS A 95 9.70 21.35 3.06
N ARG A 96 9.37 20.44 2.14
CA ARG A 96 9.05 19.02 2.38
C ARG A 96 7.89 18.75 3.36
N ILE A 97 7.11 19.77 3.74
CA ILE A 97 5.96 19.61 4.66
C ILE A 97 4.92 18.62 4.11
N GLY A 98 4.58 18.69 2.82
CA GLY A 98 3.61 17.76 2.23
C GLY A 98 4.07 16.30 2.29
N HIS A 99 5.37 16.04 2.11
CA HIS A 99 5.95 14.70 2.25
C HIS A 99 5.88 14.21 3.70
N ALA A 100 6.29 15.04 4.66
CA ALA A 100 6.20 14.69 6.07
C ALA A 100 4.76 14.50 6.56
N ALA A 101 3.82 15.32 6.07
CA ALA A 101 2.40 15.15 6.32
C ALA A 101 1.90 13.80 5.80
N TYR A 102 2.29 13.42 4.59
CA TYR A 102 1.93 12.13 4.03
C TYR A 102 2.55 10.94 4.79
N GLU A 103 3.81 11.02 5.23
CA GLU A 103 4.41 9.98 6.08
C GLU A 103 3.64 9.79 7.40
N LEU A 104 3.11 10.88 7.97
CA LEU A 104 2.25 10.81 9.15
C LEU A 104 0.88 10.17 8.83
N VAL A 105 0.33 10.44 7.65
CA VAL A 105 -0.91 9.79 7.17
C VAL A 105 -0.71 8.29 7.02
N GLU A 106 0.37 7.83 6.41
CA GLU A 106 0.63 6.39 6.28
C GLU A 106 0.74 5.71 7.65
N LYS A 107 1.46 6.34 8.60
CA LYS A 107 1.55 5.83 9.97
C LYS A 107 0.20 5.79 10.67
N TYR A 108 -0.63 6.82 10.48
CA TYR A 108 -1.98 6.87 11.03
C TYR A 108 -2.85 5.74 10.47
N VAL A 109 -2.84 5.54 9.15
CA VAL A 109 -3.63 4.49 8.48
C VAL A 109 -3.16 3.11 8.93
N ALA A 110 -1.85 2.86 8.95
CA ALA A 110 -1.30 1.58 9.40
C ALA A 110 -1.60 1.27 10.88
N GLY A 111 -1.65 2.30 11.74
CA GLY A 111 -1.91 2.15 13.17
C GLY A 111 -3.38 2.01 13.53
N ASN A 112 -4.29 2.63 12.77
CA ASN A 112 -5.70 2.73 13.14
C ASN A 112 -6.64 1.92 12.23
N TRP A 113 -6.28 1.72 10.95
CA TRP A 113 -7.15 1.12 9.95
C TRP A 113 -6.51 -0.15 9.37
N ARG A 114 -6.48 -1.20 10.20
CA ARG A 114 -5.78 -2.47 9.89
C ARG A 114 -6.33 -3.19 8.66
N GLU A 115 -7.54 -2.87 8.23
CA GLU A 115 -8.20 -3.39 7.03
C GLU A 115 -7.71 -2.73 5.72
N ILE A 116 -7.08 -1.56 5.83
CA ILE A 116 -6.70 -0.74 4.68
C ILE A 116 -5.32 -1.17 4.16
N ARG A 117 -5.30 -1.57 2.89
CA ARG A 117 -4.09 -2.01 2.17
C ARG A 117 -3.81 -1.23 0.89
N VAL A 118 -4.74 -0.35 0.50
CA VAL A 118 -4.60 0.57 -0.63
C VAL A 118 -4.96 1.98 -0.17
N LEU A 119 -4.11 2.95 -0.50
CA LEU A 119 -4.48 4.36 -0.49
C LEU A 119 -4.86 4.79 -1.89
N ARG A 120 -5.97 5.50 -2.02
CA ARG A 120 -6.49 6.01 -3.30
C ARG A 120 -6.73 7.50 -3.23
N LEU A 121 -6.54 8.21 -4.34
CA LEU A 121 -6.83 9.63 -4.43
C LEU A 121 -7.26 10.01 -5.85
N ALA A 122 -7.82 11.22 -5.97
CA ALA A 122 -8.14 11.82 -7.25
C ALA A 122 -7.37 13.13 -7.44
N VAL A 123 -6.83 13.35 -8.65
CA VAL A 123 -6.27 14.64 -9.06
C VAL A 123 -7.12 15.19 -10.19
N VAL A 124 -7.71 16.36 -9.98
CA VAL A 124 -8.41 17.10 -11.04
C VAL A 124 -7.39 17.68 -12.00
N ASP A 125 -7.63 17.57 -13.31
CA ASP A 125 -6.68 17.96 -14.36
C ASP A 125 -6.24 19.42 -14.24
N THR A 126 -7.11 20.33 -13.77
CA THR A 126 -6.78 21.73 -13.50
C THR A 126 -5.69 21.93 -12.42
N ASN A 127 -5.41 20.91 -11.61
CA ASN A 127 -4.37 20.92 -10.58
C ASN A 127 -3.25 19.88 -10.84
N ALA A 128 -3.32 19.13 -11.94
CA ALA A 128 -2.40 18.02 -12.21
C ALA A 128 -0.94 18.46 -12.32
N GLU A 129 -0.66 19.61 -12.94
CA GLU A 129 0.70 20.15 -13.08
C GLU A 129 1.42 20.34 -11.73
N ARG A 130 0.66 20.61 -10.65
CA ARG A 130 1.21 20.83 -9.30
C ARG A 130 1.20 19.56 -8.44
N ALA A 131 0.18 18.72 -8.58
CA ALA A 131 -0.05 17.60 -7.68
C ALA A 131 0.51 16.26 -8.18
N ALA A 132 0.47 15.98 -9.49
CA ALA A 132 0.79 14.64 -10.02
C ALA A 132 2.23 14.22 -9.66
N GLY A 133 3.20 15.12 -9.86
CA GLY A 133 4.60 14.85 -9.50
C GLY A 133 4.82 14.67 -7.99
N PHE A 134 4.03 15.34 -7.15
CA PHE A 134 4.10 15.14 -5.70
C PHE A 134 3.66 13.72 -5.31
N TRP A 135 2.50 13.28 -5.80
CA TRP A 135 1.94 11.96 -5.52
C TRP A 135 2.78 10.82 -6.10
N ALA A 136 3.31 10.99 -7.31
CA ALA A 136 4.25 10.02 -7.90
C ALA A 136 5.48 9.80 -7.00
N ARG A 137 6.05 10.88 -6.44
CA ARG A 137 7.16 10.77 -5.47
C ARG A 137 6.77 10.14 -4.13
N GLN A 138 5.48 10.12 -3.80
CA GLN A 138 4.97 9.40 -2.64
C GLN A 138 4.71 7.91 -2.94
N GLY A 139 4.89 7.47 -4.20
CA GLY A 139 4.68 6.08 -4.62
C GLY A 139 3.25 5.80 -5.11
N PHE A 140 2.46 6.82 -5.42
CA PHE A 140 1.18 6.62 -6.09
C PHE A 140 1.37 6.42 -7.60
N GLU A 141 0.65 5.46 -8.14
CA GLU A 141 0.64 5.12 -9.56
C GLU A 141 -0.74 5.45 -10.15
N ALA A 142 -0.79 5.84 -11.42
CA ALA A 142 -2.05 6.13 -12.09
C ALA A 142 -2.80 4.82 -12.38
N THR A 143 -4.08 4.77 -12.04
CA THR A 143 -4.93 3.58 -12.28
C THR A 143 -5.42 3.47 -13.73
N GLY A 144 -5.30 4.56 -14.50
CA GLY A 144 -5.95 4.71 -15.81
C GLY A 144 -7.44 5.08 -15.73
N GLU A 145 -8.06 4.96 -14.54
CA GLU A 145 -9.44 5.41 -14.33
C GLU A 145 -9.53 6.94 -14.29
N ALA A 146 -10.60 7.46 -14.89
CA ALA A 146 -10.92 8.88 -14.91
C ALA A 146 -12.42 9.09 -14.73
N LYS A 147 -12.80 10.17 -14.03
CA LYS A 147 -14.20 10.53 -13.80
C LYS A 147 -14.44 11.98 -14.22
N PRO A 148 -15.59 12.32 -14.81
CA PRO A 148 -15.97 13.71 -15.00
C PRO A 148 -15.96 14.46 -13.67
N TYR A 149 -15.36 15.64 -13.66
CA TYR A 149 -15.35 16.52 -12.52
C TYR A 149 -16.07 17.82 -12.89
N ARG A 150 -17.10 18.18 -12.12
CA ARG A 150 -17.84 19.41 -12.33
C ARG A 150 -18.07 20.12 -11.00
N TYR A 151 -17.65 21.36 -10.92
CA TYR A 151 -17.93 22.25 -9.79
C TYR A 151 -18.37 23.61 -10.33
N ASP A 152 -19.68 23.86 -10.31
CA ASP A 152 -20.31 25.06 -10.89
C ASP A 152 -19.78 25.37 -12.32
N LYS A 153 -18.84 26.32 -12.45
CA LYS A 153 -18.24 26.76 -13.73
C LYS A 153 -17.04 25.94 -14.18
N VAL A 154 -16.45 25.13 -13.31
CA VAL A 154 -15.32 24.27 -13.64
C VAL A 154 -15.84 22.94 -14.16
N GLU A 155 -15.50 22.63 -15.41
CA GLU A 155 -15.67 21.31 -16.03
C GLU A 155 -14.28 20.75 -16.35
N SER A 156 -13.98 19.57 -15.82
CA SER A 156 -12.67 18.93 -15.93
C SER A 156 -12.78 17.42 -15.77
N VAL A 157 -11.64 16.75 -15.58
CA VAL A 157 -11.53 15.32 -15.36
C VAL A 157 -10.73 15.08 -14.10
N ALA A 158 -11.21 14.19 -13.24
CA ALA A 158 -10.48 13.70 -12.07
C ALA A 158 -9.86 12.34 -12.42
N ARG A 159 -8.53 12.24 -12.32
CA ARG A 159 -7.77 11.00 -12.57
C ARG A 159 -7.41 10.32 -11.26
N LEU A 160 -7.57 9.00 -11.23
CA LEU A 160 -7.45 8.23 -10.01
C LEU A 160 -6.05 7.62 -9.90
N TYR A 161 -5.48 7.72 -8.71
CA TYR A 161 -4.17 7.18 -8.37
C TYR A 161 -4.28 6.29 -7.15
N GLU A 162 -3.45 5.24 -7.11
CA GLU A 162 -3.39 4.31 -5.99
C GLU A 162 -1.97 4.06 -5.55
N LYS A 163 -1.81 3.82 -4.25
CA LYS A 163 -0.60 3.29 -3.66
C LYS A 163 -0.96 2.04 -2.87
N ARG A 164 -0.27 0.95 -3.19
CA ARG A 164 -0.29 -0.29 -2.44
C ARG A 164 0.54 -0.15 -1.17
N LEU A 165 -0.05 -0.50 -0.03
CA LEU A 165 0.63 -0.47 1.27
C LEU A 165 1.30 -1.81 1.56
N LEU A 166 2.39 -1.74 2.33
CA LEU A 166 2.95 -2.92 2.99
C LEU A 166 1.96 -3.36 4.06
N TRP A 167 1.36 -4.54 3.88
CA TRP A 167 0.19 -4.94 4.66
C TRP A 167 0.17 -6.44 4.95
N GLY A 168 -0.30 -6.80 6.13
CA GLY A 168 -0.58 -8.18 6.53
C GLY A 168 -1.97 -8.29 7.13
N HIS A 169 -2.61 -9.43 6.91
CA HIS A 169 -3.95 -9.69 7.41
C HIS A 169 -4.02 -9.49 8.94
N PRO A 170 -5.09 -8.84 9.48
CA PRO A 170 -5.14 -8.46 10.89
C PRO A 170 -5.02 -9.64 11.87
N GLU A 171 -5.40 -10.83 11.41
CA GLU A 171 -5.31 -12.09 12.15
C GLU A 171 -3.93 -12.75 12.07
N LEU A 172 -2.91 -12.12 11.49
CA LEU A 172 -1.55 -12.68 11.50
C LEU A 172 -0.80 -12.32 12.77
N VAL A 173 -0.12 -13.32 13.34
CA VAL A 173 0.74 -13.16 14.52
C VAL A 173 2.07 -13.89 14.31
N VAL A 174 3.16 -13.32 14.80
CA VAL A 174 4.48 -13.95 14.76
C VAL A 174 4.62 -14.90 15.95
N LYS A 175 5.04 -16.14 15.70
CA LYS A 175 5.35 -17.15 16.74
C LYS A 175 6.60 -17.94 16.34
N GLY A 176 7.16 -18.73 17.26
CA GLY A 176 8.19 -19.71 16.91
C GLY A 176 7.66 -20.72 15.89
N SER A 177 8.46 -21.05 14.89
CA SER A 177 8.09 -21.96 13.81
C SER A 177 8.82 -23.30 13.93
N GLY A 178 8.14 -24.36 13.47
CA GLY A 178 8.77 -25.67 13.27
C GLY A 178 9.51 -25.80 11.94
N ILE A 179 9.36 -24.82 11.04
CA ILE A 179 10.04 -24.75 9.74
C ILE A 179 11.37 -24.03 9.91
N GLU A 180 11.34 -22.76 10.31
CA GLU A 180 12.54 -21.93 10.47
C GLU A 180 12.27 -20.81 11.48
N GLY A 181 13.10 -20.70 12.51
CA GLY A 181 13.09 -19.61 13.49
C GLY A 181 11.70 -19.17 13.97
N HIS A 182 11.18 -18.10 13.35
CA HIS A 182 9.84 -17.58 13.57
C HIS A 182 9.02 -17.68 12.29
N GLY A 183 7.71 -17.87 12.46
CA GLY A 183 6.73 -17.98 11.38
C GLY A 183 5.53 -17.07 11.60
N LEU A 184 4.73 -16.92 10.55
CA LEU A 184 3.44 -16.25 10.63
C LEU A 184 2.31 -17.24 10.82
N PHE A 185 1.48 -17.00 11.82
CA PHE A 185 0.38 -17.89 12.17
C PHE A 185 -0.94 -17.15 12.12
N ALA A 186 -1.98 -17.86 11.70
CA ALA A 186 -3.34 -17.36 11.75
C ALA A 186 -3.88 -17.39 13.20
N ALA A 187 -4.23 -16.23 13.77
CA ALA A 187 -4.91 -16.09 15.06
C ALA A 187 -6.43 -16.28 14.93
N GLY A 188 -6.97 -16.10 13.72
CA GLY A 188 -8.35 -16.32 13.31
C GLY A 188 -8.42 -17.17 12.04
N SER A 189 -9.58 -17.73 11.71
CA SER A 189 -9.78 -18.46 10.45
C SER A 189 -9.69 -17.51 9.26
N ILE A 190 -8.98 -17.90 8.21
CA ILE A 190 -8.87 -17.13 6.96
C ILE A 190 -9.46 -17.97 5.82
N ALA A 191 -10.47 -17.42 5.14
CA ALA A 191 -11.14 -18.13 4.05
C ALA A 191 -10.28 -18.17 2.78
N LYS A 192 -10.42 -19.23 2.00
CA LYS A 192 -9.84 -19.36 0.65
C LYS A 192 -10.13 -18.10 -0.20
N GLY A 193 -9.12 -17.61 -0.91
CA GLY A 193 -9.20 -16.42 -1.77
C GLY A 193 -9.11 -15.10 -0.99
N SER A 194 -8.96 -15.12 0.34
CA SER A 194 -8.71 -13.89 1.10
C SER A 194 -7.28 -13.42 0.87
N VAL A 195 -7.09 -12.10 0.72
CA VAL A 195 -5.76 -11.48 0.72
C VAL A 195 -5.14 -11.66 2.11
N VAL A 196 -3.96 -12.28 2.17
CA VAL A 196 -3.25 -12.56 3.41
C VAL A 196 -2.10 -11.59 3.64
N SER A 197 -1.38 -11.22 2.59
CA SER A 197 -0.31 -10.23 2.67
C SER A 197 -0.10 -9.50 1.37
N GLN A 198 0.35 -8.26 1.47
CA GLN A 198 0.70 -7.41 0.34
C GLN A 198 2.08 -6.82 0.60
N LEU A 199 3.02 -7.14 -0.29
CA LEU A 199 4.40 -6.70 -0.22
C LEU A 199 4.51 -5.29 -0.80
N ALA A 200 5.32 -4.45 -0.16
CA ALA A 200 5.72 -3.16 -0.69
C ALA A 200 7.09 -2.79 -0.15
N GLY A 201 7.84 -1.99 -0.90
CA GLY A 201 9.20 -1.68 -0.53
C GLY A 201 9.91 -0.86 -1.61
N ARG A 202 11.24 -0.85 -1.53
CA ARG A 202 12.07 -0.15 -2.51
C ARG A 202 12.14 -0.98 -3.79
N ARG A 203 11.75 -0.37 -4.91
CA ARG A 203 12.01 -0.91 -6.25
C ARG A 203 13.51 -0.77 -6.57
N VAL A 204 14.12 -1.84 -7.05
CA VAL A 204 15.55 -1.90 -7.42
C VAL A 204 15.75 -2.69 -8.70
N THR A 205 16.80 -2.34 -9.45
CA THR A 205 17.27 -3.12 -10.59
C THR A 205 17.93 -4.43 -10.16
N THR A 206 18.12 -5.37 -11.09
CA THR A 206 18.85 -6.63 -10.80
C THR A 206 20.29 -6.37 -10.38
N ALA A 207 20.93 -5.35 -10.96
CA ALA A 207 22.28 -4.93 -10.59
C ALA A 207 22.33 -4.43 -9.14
N GLU A 208 21.41 -3.56 -8.75
CA GLU A 208 21.30 -3.09 -7.36
C GLU A 208 20.96 -4.24 -6.39
N LEU A 209 20.04 -5.13 -6.75
CA LEU A 209 19.70 -6.28 -5.92
C LEU A 209 20.92 -7.18 -5.70
N THR A 210 21.72 -7.42 -6.75
CA THR A 210 22.96 -8.20 -6.65
C THR A 210 23.95 -7.60 -5.65
N GLU A 211 24.06 -6.27 -5.60
CA GLU A 211 24.89 -5.59 -4.59
C GLU A 211 24.31 -5.73 -3.17
N LEU A 212 22.98 -5.62 -3.02
CA LEU A 212 22.32 -5.80 -1.73
C LEU A 212 22.50 -7.22 -1.17
N LEU A 213 22.39 -8.24 -2.03
CA LEU A 213 22.53 -9.65 -1.66
C LEU A 213 23.93 -10.02 -1.17
N LYS A 214 24.95 -9.16 -1.35
CA LYS A 214 26.27 -9.34 -0.72
C LYS A 214 26.23 -9.15 0.80
N ASN A 215 25.18 -8.52 1.35
CA ASN A 215 24.99 -8.27 2.77
C ASN A 215 23.61 -8.81 3.23
N PRO A 216 23.40 -10.13 3.25
CA PRO A 216 22.12 -10.73 3.65
C PRO A 216 21.83 -10.53 5.16
N PRO A 217 20.55 -10.65 5.59
CA PRO A 217 19.38 -11.04 4.81
C PRO A 217 18.76 -9.89 4.00
N VAL A 218 18.24 -10.20 2.81
CA VAL A 218 17.47 -9.28 1.95
C VAL A 218 16.16 -9.96 1.55
N ASP A 219 15.04 -9.47 2.10
CA ASP A 219 13.72 -9.95 1.70
C ASP A 219 13.30 -9.26 0.40
N THR A 220 13.18 -10.04 -0.67
CA THR A 220 12.96 -9.52 -2.03
C THR A 220 12.02 -10.41 -2.82
N ILE A 221 11.31 -9.82 -3.76
CA ILE A 221 10.54 -10.51 -4.78
C ILE A 221 10.83 -9.92 -6.16
N THR A 222 10.82 -10.76 -7.18
CA THR A 222 10.91 -10.30 -8.57
C THR A 222 9.54 -9.79 -9.03
N VAL A 223 9.48 -8.61 -9.63
CA VAL A 223 8.24 -8.04 -10.15
C VAL A 223 8.24 -7.92 -11.68
N ASP A 224 9.41 -7.72 -12.29
CA ASP A 224 9.64 -7.81 -13.74
C ASP A 224 11.09 -8.23 -14.06
N ASP A 225 11.44 -8.31 -15.34
CA ASP A 225 12.74 -8.85 -15.80
C ASP A 225 13.98 -8.17 -15.19
N ASP A 226 13.95 -6.85 -15.02
CA ASP A 226 15.01 -6.08 -14.34
C ASP A 226 14.46 -5.24 -13.18
N GLU A 227 13.39 -5.72 -12.54
CA GLU A 227 12.77 -5.00 -11.43
C GLU A 227 12.41 -5.94 -10.28
N HIS A 228 12.81 -5.53 -9.07
CA HIS A 228 12.57 -6.26 -7.83
C HIS A 228 12.07 -5.31 -6.75
N VAL A 229 11.30 -5.84 -5.80
CA VAL A 229 10.87 -5.09 -4.61
C VAL A 229 11.60 -5.64 -3.40
N VAL A 230 12.38 -4.78 -2.74
CA VAL A 230 13.07 -5.07 -1.47
C VAL A 230 12.26 -4.50 -0.32
N LEU A 231 11.86 -5.38 0.60
CA LEU A 231 11.08 -4.99 1.79
C LEU A 231 11.94 -4.16 2.75
N PRO A 232 11.33 -3.30 3.58
CA PRO A 232 12.06 -2.59 4.63
C PRO A 232 12.63 -3.59 5.66
N ALA A 233 13.88 -3.38 6.05
CA ALA A 233 14.53 -4.17 7.09
C ALA A 233 14.19 -3.69 8.51
N GLU A 234 14.01 -2.38 8.70
CA GLU A 234 13.80 -1.76 10.01
C GLU A 234 12.69 -0.70 10.00
N PRO A 235 11.64 -0.84 10.86
CA PRO A 235 11.32 -2.06 11.60
C PRO A 235 10.99 -3.20 10.63
N ARG A 236 11.40 -4.43 10.95
CA ARG A 236 11.06 -5.61 10.14
C ARG A 236 9.54 -5.79 10.11
N PRO A 237 8.90 -5.79 8.93
CA PRO A 237 7.45 -5.91 8.84
C PRO A 237 7.02 -7.33 9.24
N VAL A 238 5.84 -7.43 9.85
CA VAL A 238 5.27 -8.72 10.30
C VAL A 238 5.24 -9.73 9.14
N ILE A 239 4.88 -9.30 7.93
CA ILE A 239 4.80 -10.21 6.77
C ILE A 239 6.15 -10.80 6.32
N ALA A 240 7.28 -10.22 6.74
CA ALA A 240 8.61 -10.77 6.46
C ALA A 240 8.99 -11.96 7.35
N TYR A 241 8.10 -12.42 8.23
CA TYR A 241 8.24 -13.68 8.96
C TYR A 241 7.49 -14.85 8.29
N GLY A 242 6.93 -14.65 7.10
CA GLY A 242 6.29 -15.73 6.35
C GLY A 242 7.35 -16.74 5.88
N ASN A 243 7.15 -18.01 6.17
CA ASN A 243 8.11 -19.07 5.86
C ASN A 243 7.79 -19.80 4.56
N HIS A 244 8.79 -20.55 4.08
CA HIS A 244 8.63 -21.40 2.92
C HIS A 244 7.92 -22.73 3.24
N SER A 245 7.02 -23.16 2.35
CA SER A 245 6.59 -24.56 2.21
C SER A 245 6.52 -24.97 0.74
N CYS A 246 6.91 -26.21 0.41
CA CYS A 246 6.74 -26.78 -0.93
C CYS A 246 5.29 -27.18 -1.24
N ASP A 247 4.41 -27.18 -0.24
CA ASP A 247 2.96 -27.24 -0.40
C ASP A 247 2.32 -26.14 0.46
N PRO A 248 2.40 -24.88 -0.01
CA PRO A 248 1.99 -23.74 0.79
C PRO A 248 0.46 -23.63 0.86
N ASN A 249 -0.01 -22.94 1.90
CA ASN A 249 -1.41 -22.51 2.00
C ASN A 249 -1.65 -21.10 1.43
N LEU A 250 -0.60 -20.40 1.01
CA LEU A 250 -0.68 -19.16 0.22
C LEU A 250 -0.20 -19.36 -1.22
N TRP A 251 -0.64 -18.47 -2.10
CA TRP A 251 -0.18 -18.38 -3.48
C TRP A 251 -0.31 -16.95 -4.04
N TRP A 252 0.35 -16.65 -5.16
CA TRP A 252 0.35 -15.30 -5.72
C TRP A 252 -0.97 -14.99 -6.45
N ALA A 253 -1.52 -13.81 -6.17
CA ALA A 253 -2.63 -13.24 -6.92
C ALA A 253 -2.16 -12.18 -7.93
N ASP A 254 -1.06 -11.52 -7.61
CA ASP A 254 -0.34 -10.61 -8.50
C ASP A 254 1.15 -10.55 -8.11
N ALA A 255 1.90 -9.59 -8.65
CA ALA A 255 3.33 -9.46 -8.41
C ALA A 255 3.73 -9.29 -6.94
N VAL A 256 2.82 -8.80 -6.08
CA VAL A 256 3.14 -8.44 -4.70
C VAL A 256 2.12 -8.93 -3.67
N THR A 257 1.06 -9.61 -4.10
CA THR A 257 -0.06 -9.98 -3.24
C THR A 257 -0.18 -11.49 -3.13
N LEU A 258 -0.23 -11.99 -1.89
CA LEU A 258 -0.50 -13.38 -1.57
C LEU A 258 -1.94 -13.54 -1.06
N GLU A 259 -2.61 -14.56 -1.58
CA GLU A 259 -3.95 -14.98 -1.17
C GLU A 259 -3.94 -16.39 -0.59
N ALA A 260 -4.96 -16.69 0.22
CA ALA A 260 -5.17 -18.02 0.76
C ALA A 260 -5.56 -19.01 -0.36
N ARG A 261 -4.69 -19.99 -0.63
CA ARG A 261 -4.92 -21.07 -1.62
C ARG A 261 -6.05 -22.02 -1.21
N ARG A 262 -6.26 -22.14 0.10
CA ARG A 262 -7.32 -22.93 0.76
C ARG A 262 -7.76 -22.22 2.04
N ASP A 263 -8.80 -22.72 2.70
CA ASP A 263 -9.13 -22.26 4.05
C ASP A 263 -7.95 -22.55 5.00
N ILE A 264 -7.65 -21.57 5.85
CA ILE A 264 -6.58 -21.61 6.84
C ILE A 264 -7.23 -21.57 8.23
N ALA A 265 -7.03 -22.62 8.99
CA ALA A 265 -7.55 -22.73 10.34
C ALA A 265 -6.73 -21.90 11.34
N VAL A 266 -7.36 -21.61 12.49
CA VAL A 266 -6.70 -20.96 13.63
C VAL A 266 -5.49 -21.79 14.04
N GLY A 267 -4.34 -21.14 14.18
CA GLY A 267 -3.08 -21.76 14.59
C GLY A 267 -2.27 -22.37 13.45
N GLU A 268 -2.76 -22.38 12.21
CA GLU A 268 -1.93 -22.79 11.06
C GLU A 268 -0.87 -21.73 10.75
N GLU A 269 0.33 -22.19 10.40
CA GLU A 269 1.39 -21.34 9.86
C GLU A 269 1.06 -20.99 8.41
N VAL A 270 1.05 -19.71 8.06
CA VAL A 270 0.89 -19.25 6.69
C VAL A 270 2.25 -19.28 5.98
N THR A 271 2.29 -19.96 4.86
CA THR A 271 3.54 -20.24 4.12
C THR A 271 3.34 -19.98 2.64
N SER A 272 4.42 -19.63 1.94
CA SER A 272 4.45 -19.45 0.49
C SER A 272 5.58 -20.27 -0.14
N ASP A 273 5.49 -20.50 -1.45
CA ASP A 273 6.57 -21.17 -2.19
C ASP A 273 7.56 -20.13 -2.72
N TYR A 274 8.78 -20.07 -2.19
CA TYR A 274 9.77 -19.06 -2.61
C TYR A 274 10.22 -19.25 -4.06
N GLY A 275 10.16 -20.46 -4.61
CA GLY A 275 10.43 -20.72 -6.03
C GLY A 275 9.40 -20.06 -6.95
N THR A 276 8.25 -19.63 -6.41
CA THR A 276 7.20 -18.92 -7.16
C THR A 276 7.34 -17.39 -7.12
N SER A 277 8.37 -16.86 -6.44
CA SER A 277 8.54 -15.42 -6.20
C SER A 277 9.90 -14.84 -6.60
N THR A 278 10.81 -15.68 -7.10
CA THR A 278 12.17 -15.28 -7.47
C THR A 278 12.48 -15.68 -8.92
N GLY A 279 12.95 -14.71 -9.70
CA GLY A 279 13.45 -14.91 -11.06
C GLY A 279 14.97 -14.72 -11.19
N VAL A 280 15.70 -14.71 -10.08
CA VAL A 280 17.16 -14.53 -10.02
C VAL A 280 17.84 -15.80 -9.47
N PRO A 281 19.15 -15.97 -9.66
CA PRO A 281 19.89 -17.09 -9.05
C PRO A 281 19.63 -17.14 -7.54
N TYR A 282 19.07 -18.25 -7.10
CA TYR A 282 18.60 -18.47 -5.74
C TYR A 282 18.56 -19.98 -5.48
N GLU A 283 19.02 -20.40 -4.31
CA GLU A 283 18.91 -21.77 -3.82
C GLU A 283 18.63 -21.77 -2.32
N LEU A 284 17.76 -22.67 -1.88
CA LEU A 284 17.44 -22.92 -0.47
C LEU A 284 17.36 -24.42 -0.22
N GLU A 285 18.19 -24.93 0.67
CA GLU A 285 18.03 -26.26 1.25
C GLU A 285 16.76 -26.28 2.11
N CYS A 286 15.83 -27.18 1.80
CA CYS A 286 14.47 -27.15 2.31
C CYS A 286 14.16 -28.35 3.20
N GLY A 287 13.80 -28.04 4.44
CA GLY A 287 13.31 -28.99 5.46
C GLY A 287 11.86 -28.72 5.88
N CYS A 288 11.02 -28.12 5.03
CA CYS A 288 9.69 -27.59 5.41
C CYS A 288 8.67 -28.61 5.96
N GLY A 289 8.98 -29.90 6.00
CA GLY A 289 8.12 -30.94 6.57
C GLY A 289 6.93 -31.37 5.69
N SER A 290 6.69 -30.72 4.56
CA SER A 290 5.67 -31.16 3.60
C SER A 290 6.03 -32.54 3.00
N SER A 291 5.02 -33.38 2.75
CA SER A 291 5.20 -34.64 1.99
C SER A 291 5.61 -34.39 0.53
N LEU A 292 5.43 -33.16 0.04
CA LEU A 292 5.83 -32.71 -1.29
C LEU A 292 7.14 -31.89 -1.24
N CYS A 293 7.91 -31.99 -0.15
CA CYS A 293 9.18 -31.28 -0.02
C CYS A 293 10.13 -31.62 -1.17
N ARG A 294 10.65 -30.58 -1.82
CA ARG A 294 11.59 -30.70 -2.95
C ARG A 294 13.04 -30.96 -2.52
N GLY A 295 13.35 -30.76 -1.23
CA GLY A 295 14.72 -30.82 -0.70
C GLY A 295 15.57 -29.59 -1.06
N VAL A 296 15.45 -29.08 -2.29
CA VAL A 296 16.06 -27.81 -2.72
C VAL A 296 15.03 -26.99 -3.50
N VAL A 297 14.93 -25.71 -3.18
CA VAL A 297 14.09 -24.71 -3.86
C VAL A 297 14.99 -23.77 -4.63
N THR A 298 14.67 -23.48 -5.88
CA THR A 298 15.54 -22.65 -6.74
C THR A 298 14.78 -21.55 -7.46
N GLY A 299 15.51 -20.55 -7.97
CA GLY A 299 14.98 -19.52 -8.87
C GLY A 299 14.59 -20.02 -10.26
N ASP A 300 14.83 -21.31 -10.57
CA ASP A 300 14.45 -21.96 -11.83
C ASP A 300 13.28 -22.95 -11.65
N ASP A 301 12.69 -23.03 -10.46
CA ASP A 301 11.55 -23.93 -10.18
C ASP A 301 10.34 -23.66 -11.08
N TRP A 302 10.23 -22.45 -11.65
CA TRP A 302 9.21 -22.11 -12.65
C TRP A 302 9.26 -22.97 -13.92
N ARG A 303 10.39 -23.66 -14.20
CA ARG A 303 10.54 -24.57 -15.35
C ARG A 303 9.95 -25.97 -15.12
N ARG A 304 9.55 -26.28 -13.90
CA ARG A 304 9.13 -27.63 -13.50
C ARG A 304 7.66 -27.89 -13.86
N PRO A 305 7.35 -28.84 -14.76
CA PRO A 305 5.98 -29.06 -15.21
C PRO A 305 5.00 -29.37 -14.09
N GLU A 306 5.43 -30.13 -13.07
CA GLU A 306 4.60 -30.50 -11.93
C GLU A 306 4.24 -29.32 -11.02
N LEU A 307 5.07 -28.27 -10.99
CA LEU A 307 4.76 -27.04 -10.27
C LEU A 307 3.86 -26.14 -11.12
N GLN A 308 4.10 -26.06 -12.43
CA GLN A 308 3.24 -25.32 -13.36
C GLN A 308 1.80 -25.86 -13.30
N GLU A 309 1.62 -27.18 -13.34
CA GLU A 309 0.30 -27.81 -13.21
C GLU A 309 -0.34 -27.52 -11.83
N ARG A 310 0.45 -27.56 -10.75
CA ARG A 310 -0.06 -27.36 -9.38
C ARG A 310 -0.51 -25.93 -9.12
N TYR A 311 0.25 -24.94 -9.57
CA TYR A 311 0.01 -23.53 -9.28
C TYR A 311 -0.81 -22.84 -10.37
N GLY A 312 -0.86 -23.38 -11.59
CA GLY A 312 -1.55 -22.75 -12.72
C GLY A 312 -1.03 -21.33 -12.92
N ASP A 313 -1.93 -20.34 -12.87
CA ASP A 313 -1.60 -18.92 -13.04
C ASP A 313 -1.17 -18.22 -11.73
N HIS A 314 -1.00 -18.96 -10.62
CA HIS A 314 -0.67 -18.38 -9.31
C HIS A 314 0.83 -18.25 -9.04
N TRP A 315 1.53 -17.62 -9.98
CA TRP A 315 2.93 -17.22 -9.87
C TRP A 315 3.04 -15.70 -9.95
N ILE A 316 4.18 -15.13 -9.55
CA ILE A 316 4.45 -13.73 -9.91
C ILE A 316 4.42 -13.57 -11.45
N PRO A 317 3.91 -12.44 -11.98
CA PRO A 317 3.77 -12.24 -13.42
C PRO A 317 5.07 -12.41 -14.22
N ALA A 318 6.21 -12.03 -13.64
CA ALA A 318 7.52 -12.20 -14.28
C ALA A 318 7.82 -13.68 -14.62
N LEU A 319 7.43 -14.62 -13.76
CA LEU A 319 7.65 -16.05 -14.00
C LEU A 319 6.63 -16.63 -14.98
N LEU A 320 5.37 -16.19 -14.95
CA LEU A 320 4.36 -16.57 -15.95
C LEU A 320 4.82 -16.16 -17.36
N LYS A 321 5.34 -14.94 -17.52
CA LYS A 321 5.91 -14.48 -18.79
C LYS A 321 7.00 -15.44 -19.26
N ARG A 322 7.91 -15.88 -18.39
CA ARG A 322 9.00 -16.81 -18.76
C ARG A 322 8.48 -18.20 -19.16
N GLN A 323 7.47 -18.73 -18.47
CA GLN A 323 6.85 -20.02 -18.80
C GLN A 323 6.24 -20.03 -20.21
N GLN A 324 5.66 -18.90 -20.65
CA GLN A 324 5.06 -18.78 -21.98
C GLN A 324 6.09 -18.69 -23.13
N HIS A 325 7.33 -18.35 -22.82
CA HIS A 325 8.40 -18.16 -23.81
C HIS A 325 9.46 -19.27 -23.77
N SER A 326 9.22 -20.36 -23.02
CA SER A 326 10.14 -21.49 -22.84
C SER A 326 9.77 -22.72 -23.66
#